data_AF-A0A608DTX5-F1
#
_entry.id   AF-A0A608DTX5-F1
#
_cell.length_a   1.000
_cell.length_b   1.000
_cell.length_c   1.000
_cell.angle_alpha   90.00
_cell.angle_beta   90.00
_cell.angle_gamma   90.00
#
_symmetry.space_group_name_H-M   'P 1'
#
loop_
_entity.id
_entity.type
_entity.pdbx_description
1 polymer ?
#
loop_
_entity_poly.entity_id
_entity_poly.type
_entity_poly.pdbx_seq_one_letter_code
_entity_poly.pdbx_strand_id
1 'polypeptide(L)'
;MDISLANLIELVKKVNRNKVPNPMPAEEISRLRVRKYRDPQNTETTELPESLKALLAYDRDLLSNYNMPVIETLQRSIDKEGVIHSYSPDEEAYYGVGMDSSGIDIEDLMPVWSNDPRLSALIRIDHVGDQAIFIYITERDANGEYPIARMERNEFWLAESSLVEYLYNIISGAKDIGFTEEDLHLPQWKAQQKMNEQRDAALLDLEDYHEAFWAKLDALVD
;
A
#
# COMPACT_ATOMS: atom_id res chain seq x y z
N MET A 1 11.04 2.06 22.88
CA MET A 1 11.66 2.19 21.55
C MET A 1 11.23 3.53 20.95
N ASP A 2 12.16 4.31 20.37
CA ASP A 2 11.81 5.53 19.65
C ASP A 2 11.51 5.17 18.18
N ILE A 3 10.24 5.31 17.82
CA ILE A 3 9.66 4.90 16.53
C ILE A 3 9.29 6.09 15.65
N SER A 4 9.91 7.25 15.88
CA SER A 4 9.68 8.44 15.06
C SER A 4 10.08 8.22 13.60
N LEU A 5 9.41 8.94 12.68
CA LEU A 5 9.73 8.90 11.26
C LEU A 5 11.19 9.27 10.97
N ALA A 6 11.76 10.22 11.71
CA ALA A 6 13.17 10.59 11.58
C ALA A 6 14.10 9.40 11.85
N ASN A 7 13.84 8.63 12.91
CA ASN A 7 14.62 7.43 13.22
C ASN A 7 14.42 6.34 12.16
N LEU A 8 13.19 6.15 11.68
CA LEU A 8 12.93 5.20 10.61
C LEU A 8 13.80 5.51 9.37
N ILE A 9 13.88 6.78 8.96
CA ILE A 9 14.70 7.17 7.81
C ILE A 9 16.19 6.89 8.03
N GLU A 10 16.72 7.07 9.24
CA GLU A 10 18.11 6.67 9.55
C GLU A 10 18.31 5.16 9.47
N LEU A 11 17.33 4.36 9.88
CA LEU A 11 17.37 2.90 9.72
C LEU A 11 17.28 2.48 8.26
N VAL A 12 16.40 3.11 7.48
CA VAL A 12 16.27 2.91 6.03
C VAL A 12 17.60 3.23 5.34
N LYS A 13 18.23 4.36 5.67
CA LYS A 13 19.58 4.72 5.17
C LYS A 13 20.61 3.63 5.46
N LYS A 14 20.60 3.11 6.69
CA LYS A 14 21.54 2.08 7.15
C LYS A 14 21.40 0.77 6.38
N VAL A 15 20.18 0.36 6.02
CA VAL A 15 19.93 -0.93 5.34
C VAL A 15 19.79 -0.82 3.83
N ASN A 16 19.72 0.38 3.26
CA ASN A 16 19.47 0.58 1.83
C ASN A 16 20.50 -0.17 0.97
N ARG A 17 19.99 -1.07 0.12
CA ARG A 17 20.81 -1.87 -0.78
C ARG A 17 21.10 -1.18 -2.12
N ASN A 18 20.31 -0.16 -2.48
CA ASN A 18 20.60 0.68 -3.64
C ASN A 18 21.92 1.42 -3.41
N LYS A 19 22.81 1.35 -4.40
CA LYS A 19 24.16 1.96 -4.35
C LYS A 19 24.19 3.36 -4.94
N VAL A 20 23.12 3.79 -5.58
CA VAL A 20 22.99 5.10 -6.21
C VAL A 20 21.67 5.74 -5.76
N PRO A 21 21.63 6.31 -4.53
CA PRO A 21 20.43 6.97 -4.03
C PRO A 21 19.96 8.08 -4.97
N ASN A 22 18.66 8.09 -5.26
CA ASN A 22 18.03 9.01 -6.19
C ASN A 22 16.89 9.78 -5.48
N PRO A 23 17.23 10.81 -4.70
CA PRO A 23 16.22 11.60 -3.98
C PRO A 23 15.34 12.39 -4.94
N MET A 24 14.05 12.44 -4.66
CA MET A 24 13.12 13.35 -5.31
C MET A 24 13.30 14.78 -4.77
N PRO A 25 13.38 15.83 -5.61
CA PRO A 25 13.52 17.21 -5.15
C PRO A 25 12.36 17.65 -4.26
N ALA A 26 12.63 18.48 -3.25
CA ALA A 26 11.61 18.97 -2.32
C ALA A 26 10.43 19.68 -3.00
N GLU A 27 10.68 20.40 -4.10
CA GLU A 27 9.64 21.04 -4.92
C GLU A 27 8.79 20.05 -5.71
N GLU A 28 9.34 18.89 -6.07
CA GLU A 28 8.57 17.83 -6.70
C GLU A 28 7.68 17.12 -5.66
N ILE A 29 8.23 16.83 -4.48
CA ILE A 29 7.48 16.23 -3.36
C ILE A 29 6.34 17.14 -2.88
N SER A 30 6.57 18.46 -2.80
CA SER A 30 5.55 19.40 -2.32
C SER A 30 4.34 19.53 -3.25
N ARG A 31 4.50 19.17 -4.53
CA ARG A 31 3.43 19.14 -5.53
C ARG A 31 2.64 17.84 -5.51
N LEU A 32 3.16 16.78 -4.88
CA LEU A 32 2.51 15.48 -4.91
C LEU A 32 1.16 15.50 -4.19
N ARG A 33 0.17 14.89 -4.84
CA ARG A 33 -1.15 14.58 -4.31
C ARG A 33 -1.50 13.13 -4.63
N VAL A 34 -2.47 12.57 -3.94
CA VAL A 34 -3.03 11.24 -4.28
C VAL A 34 -4.52 11.37 -4.50
N ARG A 35 -5.08 10.62 -5.45
CA ARG A 35 -6.54 10.48 -5.59
C ARG A 35 -7.15 10.02 -4.25
N LYS A 36 -8.30 10.57 -3.89
CA LYS A 36 -9.00 10.18 -2.65
C LYS A 36 -9.74 8.84 -2.80
N TYR A 37 -10.30 8.61 -3.99
CA TYR A 37 -11.17 7.48 -4.28
C TYR A 37 -10.57 6.56 -5.34
N ARG A 38 -11.02 5.30 -5.33
CA ARG A 38 -10.64 4.30 -6.33
C ARG A 38 -11.26 4.58 -7.70
N ASP A 39 -12.45 5.19 -7.72
CA ASP A 39 -13.12 5.60 -8.96
C ASP A 39 -12.21 6.53 -9.81
N PRO A 40 -11.76 6.08 -11.00
CA PRO A 40 -10.88 6.87 -11.85
C PRO A 40 -11.49 8.19 -12.34
N GLN A 41 -12.82 8.29 -12.39
CA GLN A 41 -13.53 9.51 -12.80
C GLN A 41 -13.61 10.55 -11.69
N ASN A 42 -13.44 10.13 -10.42
CA ASN A 42 -13.43 11.05 -9.29
C ASN A 42 -12.06 11.71 -9.15
N THR A 43 -11.99 13.01 -9.48
CA THR A 43 -10.74 13.78 -9.50
C THR A 43 -10.38 14.39 -8.14
N GLU A 44 -11.11 14.08 -7.06
CA GLU A 44 -10.75 14.56 -5.72
C GLU A 44 -9.38 14.03 -5.29
N THR A 45 -8.58 14.88 -4.67
CA THR A 45 -7.24 14.52 -4.19
C THR A 45 -7.03 14.89 -2.73
N THR A 46 -6.19 14.10 -2.05
CA THR A 46 -5.79 14.30 -0.66
C THR A 46 -4.26 14.29 -0.53
N GLU A 47 -3.76 14.53 0.69
CA GLU A 47 -2.33 14.57 0.99
C GLU A 47 -1.70 13.17 0.95
N LEU A 48 -0.42 13.08 0.59
CA LEU A 48 0.36 11.86 0.84
C LEU A 48 0.62 11.68 2.34
N PRO A 49 0.84 10.43 2.82
CA PRO A 49 1.35 10.20 4.16
C PRO A 49 2.78 10.74 4.32
N GLU A 50 3.14 11.16 5.53
CA GLU A 50 4.44 11.77 5.80
C GLU A 50 5.60 10.78 5.57
N SER A 51 5.40 9.51 5.90
CA SER A 51 6.35 8.43 5.61
C SER A 51 6.73 8.33 4.14
N LEU A 52 5.75 8.34 3.23
CA LEU A 52 6.01 8.23 1.78
C LEU A 52 6.80 9.44 1.26
N LYS A 53 6.45 10.65 1.71
CA LYS A 53 7.21 11.87 1.36
C LYS A 53 8.66 11.77 1.82
N ALA A 54 8.89 11.27 3.03
CA ALA A 54 10.24 11.13 3.58
C ALA A 54 11.08 10.08 2.85
N LEU A 55 10.47 8.97 2.41
CA LEU A 55 11.15 7.95 1.60
C LEU A 55 11.53 8.51 0.22
N LEU A 56 10.60 9.18 -0.46
CA LEU A 56 10.84 9.82 -1.76
C LEU A 56 11.94 10.91 -1.66
N ALA A 57 11.97 11.68 -0.56
CA ALA A 57 13.00 12.68 -0.30
C ALA A 57 14.40 12.08 -0.08
N TYR A 58 14.46 10.82 0.37
CA TYR A 58 15.72 10.13 0.62
C TYR A 58 16.23 9.39 -0.63
N ASP A 59 15.44 8.44 -1.14
CA ASP A 59 15.79 7.61 -2.29
C ASP A 59 14.53 6.97 -2.87
N ARG A 60 14.06 7.45 -4.02
CA ARG A 60 12.88 6.88 -4.68
C ARG A 60 13.14 5.48 -5.25
N ASP A 61 14.41 5.09 -5.38
CA ASP A 61 14.83 3.77 -5.89
C ASP A 61 15.36 2.88 -4.74
N LEU A 62 14.94 3.15 -3.50
CA LEU A 62 15.44 2.42 -2.33
C LEU A 62 15.16 0.92 -2.43
N LEU A 63 16.13 0.13 -1.96
CA LEU A 63 16.00 -1.31 -1.81
C LEU A 63 16.13 -1.68 -0.34
N SER A 64 15.19 -2.46 0.19
CA SER A 64 15.18 -2.90 1.60
C SER A 64 16.37 -3.81 1.93
N ASN A 65 16.49 -4.23 3.20
CA ASN A 65 17.44 -5.27 3.63
C ASN A 65 17.29 -6.60 2.87
N TYR A 66 16.13 -6.85 2.24
CA TYR A 66 15.88 -7.99 1.36
C TYR A 66 16.37 -7.79 -0.08
N ASN A 67 16.98 -6.64 -0.40
CA ASN A 67 17.41 -6.28 -1.75
C ASN A 67 16.23 -6.28 -2.75
N MET A 68 15.06 -5.85 -2.29
CA MET A 68 13.83 -5.70 -3.06
C MET A 68 13.30 -4.25 -2.90
N PRO A 69 12.63 -3.70 -3.94
CA PRO A 69 12.05 -2.36 -3.87
C PRO A 69 10.92 -2.28 -2.84
N VAL A 70 10.53 -1.05 -2.51
CA VAL A 70 9.39 -0.75 -1.61
C VAL A 70 8.40 0.20 -2.26
N ILE A 71 8.89 1.21 -2.98
CA ILE A 71 8.11 2.31 -3.55
C ILE A 71 8.32 2.46 -5.05
N GLU A 72 8.68 1.39 -5.76
CA GLU A 72 8.89 1.41 -7.21
C GLU A 72 7.55 1.46 -7.95
N THR A 73 6.63 0.54 -7.63
CA THR A 73 5.38 0.39 -8.40
C THR A 73 4.52 1.65 -8.38
N LEU A 74 4.39 2.31 -7.21
CA LEU A 74 3.58 3.52 -7.08
C LEU A 74 4.03 4.67 -7.98
N GLN A 75 5.31 4.74 -8.35
CA GLN A 75 5.83 5.84 -9.15
C GLN A 75 5.28 5.81 -10.58
N ARG A 76 4.87 4.63 -11.06
CA ARG A 76 4.23 4.46 -12.36
C ARG A 76 2.83 5.08 -12.40
N SER A 77 2.22 5.32 -11.24
CA SER A 77 0.91 5.95 -11.09
C SER A 77 0.98 7.48 -10.94
N ILE A 78 2.16 8.09 -10.95
CA ILE A 78 2.32 9.56 -10.86
C ILE A 78 2.13 10.17 -12.25
N ASP A 79 1.13 11.05 -12.39
CA ASP A 79 0.94 11.79 -13.63
C ASP A 79 1.82 13.05 -13.72
N LYS A 80 1.73 13.73 -14.87
CA LYS A 80 2.47 14.97 -15.16
C LYS A 80 2.19 16.13 -14.20
N GLU A 81 1.05 16.13 -13.51
CA GLU A 81 0.67 17.17 -12.55
C GLU A 81 1.11 16.80 -11.12
N GLY A 82 1.71 15.62 -10.93
CA GLY A 82 2.12 15.12 -9.62
C GLY A 82 1.00 14.41 -8.85
N VAL A 83 -0.08 13.99 -9.53
CA VAL A 83 -1.15 13.23 -8.90
C VAL A 83 -0.86 11.73 -9.02
N ILE A 84 -0.77 11.04 -7.88
CA ILE A 84 -0.77 9.58 -7.80
C ILE A 84 -2.21 9.11 -8.02
N HIS A 85 -2.45 8.41 -9.13
CA HIS A 85 -3.73 7.76 -9.41
C HIS A 85 -3.88 6.49 -8.56
N SER A 86 -5.12 6.18 -8.19
CA SER A 86 -5.39 4.99 -7.37
C SER A 86 -4.97 3.72 -8.12
N TYR A 87 -4.32 2.82 -7.40
CA TYR A 87 -4.20 1.43 -7.81
C TYR A 87 -5.55 0.71 -7.62
N SER A 88 -5.80 -0.34 -8.40
CA SER A 88 -6.96 -1.23 -8.25
C SER A 88 -6.47 -2.68 -8.14
N PRO A 89 -6.95 -3.49 -7.18
CA PRO A 89 -6.39 -4.80 -6.88
C PRO A 89 -6.95 -5.92 -7.78
N ASP A 90 -7.44 -5.58 -8.98
CA ASP A 90 -8.08 -6.55 -9.87
C ASP A 90 -7.14 -7.68 -10.30
N GLU A 91 -5.87 -7.37 -10.60
CA GLU A 91 -4.86 -8.38 -10.97
C GLU A 91 -4.56 -9.33 -9.80
N GLU A 92 -4.39 -8.79 -8.59
CA GLU A 92 -4.18 -9.59 -7.39
C GLU A 92 -5.40 -10.45 -7.05
N ALA A 93 -6.61 -9.93 -7.21
CA ALA A 93 -7.86 -10.67 -7.03
C ALA A 93 -7.98 -11.80 -8.06
N TYR A 94 -7.70 -11.50 -9.33
CA TYR A 94 -7.76 -12.46 -10.42
C TYR A 94 -6.80 -13.63 -10.22
N TYR A 95 -5.55 -13.33 -9.84
CA TYR A 95 -4.57 -14.34 -9.44
C TYR A 95 -5.00 -15.10 -8.18
N GLY A 96 -5.62 -14.42 -7.21
CA GLY A 96 -6.02 -14.99 -5.93
C GLY A 96 -7.04 -16.13 -6.02
N VAL A 97 -7.85 -16.15 -7.07
CA VAL A 97 -8.79 -17.25 -7.40
C VAL A 97 -8.25 -18.22 -8.47
N GLY A 98 -6.98 -18.10 -8.84
CA GLY A 98 -6.29 -19.00 -9.78
C GLY A 98 -6.70 -18.82 -11.24
N MET A 99 -7.31 -17.67 -11.58
CA MET A 99 -7.79 -17.40 -12.93
C MET A 99 -6.66 -17.05 -13.90
N ASP A 100 -5.46 -16.72 -13.40
CA ASP A 100 -4.23 -16.53 -14.19
C ASP A 100 -3.88 -17.76 -15.06
N SER A 101 -4.26 -18.95 -14.59
CA SER A 101 -4.06 -20.21 -15.30
C SER A 101 -5.24 -20.63 -16.19
N SER A 102 -6.33 -19.87 -16.21
CA SER A 102 -7.57 -20.21 -16.93
C SER A 102 -7.45 -20.07 -18.46
N GLY A 103 -6.49 -19.27 -18.94
CA GLY A 103 -6.36 -18.90 -20.34
C GLY A 103 -7.38 -17.86 -20.82
N ILE A 104 -8.09 -17.21 -19.89
CA ILE A 104 -9.00 -16.09 -20.16
C ILE A 104 -8.27 -14.80 -19.85
N ASP A 105 -8.43 -13.78 -20.68
CA ASP A 105 -7.84 -12.46 -20.43
C ASP A 105 -8.63 -11.74 -19.32
N ILE A 106 -7.92 -11.05 -18.40
CA ILE A 106 -8.56 -10.38 -17.25
C ILE A 106 -9.57 -9.33 -17.71
N GLU A 107 -9.30 -8.64 -18.82
CA GLU A 107 -10.14 -7.61 -19.41
C GLU A 107 -11.56 -8.09 -19.74
N ASP A 108 -11.72 -9.36 -20.11
CA ASP A 108 -13.03 -9.95 -20.40
C ASP A 108 -13.87 -10.13 -19.13
N LEU A 109 -13.19 -10.28 -17.99
CA LEU A 109 -13.80 -10.53 -16.69
C LEU A 109 -13.94 -9.26 -15.83
N MET A 110 -13.27 -8.16 -16.18
CA MET A 110 -13.37 -6.87 -15.49
C MET A 110 -14.82 -6.33 -15.36
N PRO A 111 -15.18 -5.68 -14.23
CA PRO A 111 -14.37 -5.53 -13.02
C PRO A 111 -14.26 -6.85 -12.24
N VAL A 112 -13.08 -7.15 -11.70
CA VAL A 112 -12.85 -8.35 -10.87
C VAL A 112 -13.13 -8.02 -9.42
N TRP A 113 -12.58 -6.92 -8.92
CA TRP A 113 -12.83 -6.41 -7.58
C TRP A 113 -13.95 -5.38 -7.56
N SER A 114 -14.53 -5.15 -6.38
CA SER A 114 -15.57 -4.15 -6.18
C SER A 114 -15.15 -2.76 -6.70
N ASN A 115 -16.08 -2.11 -7.37
CA ASN A 115 -15.94 -0.75 -7.92
C ASN A 115 -16.95 0.21 -7.27
N ASP A 116 -17.43 -0.08 -6.06
CA ASP A 116 -18.31 0.81 -5.30
C ASP A 116 -17.69 2.22 -5.22
N PRO A 117 -18.43 3.28 -5.56
CA PRO A 117 -17.88 4.65 -5.67
C PRO A 117 -17.36 5.21 -4.33
N ARG A 118 -17.67 4.56 -3.20
CA ARG A 118 -17.17 4.95 -1.87
C ARG A 118 -15.77 4.42 -1.60
N LEU A 119 -15.28 3.45 -2.35
CA LEU A 119 -14.00 2.79 -2.09
C LEU A 119 -12.85 3.79 -2.12
N SER A 120 -12.02 3.69 -1.08
CA SER A 120 -10.83 4.49 -0.92
C SER A 120 -9.76 4.13 -1.96
N ALA A 121 -8.99 5.13 -2.35
CA ALA A 121 -7.84 4.91 -3.21
C ALA A 121 -6.80 4.00 -2.53
N LEU A 122 -6.00 3.32 -3.35
CA LEU A 122 -4.90 2.47 -2.92
C LEU A 122 -3.58 2.97 -3.51
N ILE A 123 -2.51 2.92 -2.71
CA ILE A 123 -1.14 3.04 -3.21
C ILE A 123 -0.44 1.70 -3.00
N ARG A 124 0.01 1.05 -4.07
CA ARG A 124 0.73 -0.22 -4.01
C ARG A 124 2.13 -0.04 -3.39
N ILE A 125 2.49 -0.92 -2.45
CA ILE A 125 3.82 -1.00 -1.82
C ILE A 125 4.48 -2.33 -2.17
N ASP A 126 5.65 -2.28 -2.80
CA ASP A 126 6.38 -3.49 -3.17
C ASP A 126 6.77 -4.29 -1.92
N HIS A 127 6.50 -5.61 -1.98
CA HIS A 127 6.60 -6.49 -0.82
C HIS A 127 7.67 -7.56 -1.03
N VAL A 128 8.20 -8.06 0.10
CA VAL A 128 9.27 -9.07 0.13
C VAL A 128 8.76 -10.51 0.05
N GLY A 129 7.44 -10.70 0.09
CA GLY A 129 6.76 -11.99 -0.03
C GLY A 129 5.57 -11.92 -0.99
N ASP A 130 4.72 -12.95 -0.95
CA ASP A 130 3.65 -13.14 -1.95
C ASP A 130 2.42 -12.23 -1.73
N GLN A 131 2.26 -11.67 -0.53
CA GLN A 131 1.14 -10.79 -0.22
C GLN A 131 1.26 -9.45 -0.94
N ALA A 132 0.12 -8.90 -1.34
CA ALA A 132 0.05 -7.53 -1.81
C ALA A 132 -0.20 -6.57 -0.63
N ILE A 133 0.50 -5.45 -0.68
CA ILE A 133 0.52 -4.42 0.36
C ILE A 133 0.06 -3.10 -0.25
N PHE A 134 -0.83 -2.42 0.45
CA PHE A 134 -1.38 -1.14 0.04
C PHE A 134 -1.37 -0.15 1.19
N ILE A 135 -1.07 1.12 0.89
CA ILE A 135 -1.51 2.22 1.74
C ILE A 135 -2.99 2.46 1.44
N TYR A 136 -3.84 2.40 2.47
CA TYR A 136 -5.29 2.53 2.36
C TYR A 136 -5.72 3.98 2.56
N ILE A 137 -6.05 4.70 1.48
CA ILE A 137 -6.22 6.17 1.49
C ILE A 137 -7.61 6.55 2.01
N THR A 138 -7.79 6.39 3.32
CA THR A 138 -8.97 6.83 4.08
C THR A 138 -8.68 8.18 4.73
N GLU A 139 -8.44 8.22 6.04
CA GLU A 139 -8.11 9.44 6.77
C GLU A 139 -6.75 9.30 7.46
N ARG A 140 -5.98 10.40 7.48
CA ARG A 140 -4.68 10.42 8.16
C ARG A 140 -4.86 10.43 9.68
N ASP A 141 -3.97 9.76 10.38
CA ASP A 141 -3.88 9.79 11.83
C ASP A 141 -3.17 11.07 12.34
N ALA A 142 -2.94 11.14 13.65
CA ALA A 142 -2.26 12.27 14.29
C ALA A 142 -0.78 12.45 13.86
N ASN A 143 -0.18 11.42 13.27
CA ASN A 143 1.18 11.44 12.74
C ASN A 143 1.22 11.74 11.23
N GLY A 144 0.06 11.91 10.60
CA GLY A 144 -0.04 12.12 9.17
C GLY A 144 0.08 10.83 8.35
N GLU A 145 -0.28 9.68 8.92
CA GLU A 145 -0.17 8.36 8.27
C GLU A 145 -1.55 7.77 7.93
N TYR A 146 -1.58 6.93 6.89
CA TYR A 146 -2.73 6.11 6.52
C TYR A 146 -2.49 4.64 6.92
N PRO A 147 -3.56 3.85 7.15
CA PRO A 147 -3.43 2.42 7.44
C PRO A 147 -2.80 1.63 6.28
N ILE A 148 -2.26 0.46 6.62
CA ILE A 148 -1.84 -0.54 5.63
C ILE A 148 -2.95 -1.58 5.47
N ALA A 149 -3.29 -1.88 4.23
CA ALA A 149 -4.08 -3.04 3.87
C ALA A 149 -3.19 -4.12 3.27
N ARG A 150 -3.56 -5.38 3.50
CA ARG A 150 -2.93 -6.56 2.94
C ARG A 150 -3.95 -7.34 2.13
N MET A 151 -3.47 -7.98 1.08
CA MET A 151 -4.24 -8.94 0.31
C MET A 151 -3.43 -10.21 0.12
N GLU A 152 -4.04 -11.35 0.44
CA GLU A 152 -3.49 -12.67 0.18
C GLU A 152 -4.59 -13.55 -0.41
N ARG A 153 -4.35 -14.04 -1.63
CA ARG A 153 -5.34 -14.81 -2.38
C ARG A 153 -6.65 -14.01 -2.48
N ASN A 154 -7.72 -14.52 -1.89
CA ASN A 154 -9.06 -13.93 -1.92
C ASN A 154 -9.39 -13.07 -0.68
N GLU A 155 -8.45 -12.86 0.24
CA GLU A 155 -8.69 -12.10 1.47
C GLU A 155 -8.07 -10.70 1.39
N PHE A 156 -8.82 -9.68 1.81
CA PHE A 156 -8.35 -8.30 1.96
C PHE A 156 -8.66 -7.80 3.37
N TRP A 157 -7.68 -7.24 4.07
CA TRP A 157 -7.87 -6.74 5.44
C TRP A 157 -6.93 -5.58 5.80
N LEU A 158 -7.31 -4.75 6.78
CA LEU A 158 -6.36 -3.81 7.40
C LEU A 158 -5.40 -4.57 8.32
N ALA A 159 -4.12 -4.26 8.20
CA ALA A 159 -3.05 -4.90 8.93
C ALA A 159 -2.30 -3.90 9.83
N GLU A 160 -1.18 -3.33 9.35
CA GLU A 160 -0.40 -2.39 10.12
C GLU A 160 -1.08 -1.02 10.27
N SER A 161 -0.75 -0.32 11.36
CA SER A 161 -1.23 1.02 11.64
C SER A 161 -0.84 2.04 10.57
N SER A 162 0.33 1.83 9.94
CA SER A 162 0.94 2.74 8.97
C SER A 162 2.11 2.10 8.22
N LEU A 163 2.57 2.79 7.16
CA LEU A 163 3.81 2.41 6.46
C LEU A 163 5.04 2.44 7.39
N VAL A 164 5.01 3.26 8.44
CA VAL A 164 6.07 3.31 9.46
C VAL A 164 6.17 1.96 10.18
N GLU A 165 5.07 1.45 10.73
CA GLU A 165 5.03 0.15 11.40
C GLU A 165 5.46 -0.97 10.45
N TYR A 166 4.92 -0.99 9.23
CA TYR A 166 5.31 -1.96 8.20
C TYR A 166 6.82 -1.99 7.98
N LEU A 167 7.45 -0.83 7.77
CA LEU A 167 8.89 -0.77 7.50
C LEU A 167 9.76 -1.12 8.70
N TYR A 168 9.35 -0.79 9.93
CA TYR A 168 10.05 -1.27 11.12
C TYR A 168 10.08 -2.81 11.15
N ASN A 169 8.97 -3.49 10.85
CA ASN A 169 8.90 -4.95 10.78
C ASN A 169 9.76 -5.55 9.65
N ILE A 170 9.82 -4.91 8.47
CA ILE A 170 10.73 -5.35 7.39
C ILE A 170 12.19 -5.23 7.84
N ILE A 171 12.52 -4.12 8.49
CA ILE A 171 13.89 -3.79 8.89
C ILE A 171 14.38 -4.64 10.07
N SER A 172 13.50 -5.13 10.96
CA SER A 172 13.89 -6.00 12.09
C SER A 172 14.54 -7.31 11.65
N GLY A 173 14.34 -7.75 10.40
CA GLY A 173 15.03 -8.91 9.85
C GLY A 173 16.55 -8.71 9.63
N ALA A 174 17.07 -7.48 9.75
CA ALA A 174 18.49 -7.19 9.58
C ALA A 174 19.31 -7.46 10.87
N LYS A 175 20.37 -8.27 10.76
CA LYS A 175 21.18 -8.77 11.90
C LYS A 175 21.83 -7.69 12.79
N ASP A 176 22.06 -6.48 12.27
CA ASP A 176 22.80 -5.43 12.95
C ASP A 176 21.95 -4.17 13.23
N ILE A 177 20.62 -4.30 13.26
CA ILE A 177 19.73 -3.15 13.41
C ILE A 177 19.49 -2.71 14.85
N GLY A 178 19.68 -3.62 15.82
CA GLY A 178 19.58 -3.33 17.25
C GLY A 178 18.19 -3.51 17.86
N PHE A 179 17.27 -4.14 17.13
CA PHE A 179 15.96 -4.61 17.60
C PHE A 179 15.51 -5.81 16.77
N THR A 180 14.53 -6.57 17.25
CA THR A 180 13.89 -7.67 16.52
C THR A 180 12.37 -7.46 16.46
N GLU A 181 11.65 -8.37 15.78
CA GLU A 181 10.19 -8.33 15.68
C GLU A 181 9.50 -8.33 17.06
N GLU A 182 10.09 -9.01 18.06
CA GLU A 182 9.57 -9.06 19.43
C GLU A 182 9.53 -7.68 20.12
N ASP A 183 10.38 -6.74 19.70
CA ASP A 183 10.42 -5.38 20.24
C ASP A 183 9.31 -4.47 19.66
N LEU A 184 8.62 -4.94 18.61
CA LEU A 184 7.70 -4.15 17.79
C LEU A 184 6.23 -4.29 18.20
N HIS A 185 5.93 -5.04 19.27
CA HIS A 185 4.58 -5.13 19.85
C HIS A 185 4.20 -3.89 20.67
N LEU A 186 4.11 -2.75 19.99
CA LEU A 186 3.92 -1.45 20.63
C LEU A 186 2.44 -1.12 20.87
N PRO A 187 2.04 -0.76 22.11
CA PRO A 187 0.64 -0.47 22.43
C PRO A 187 0.01 0.65 21.59
N GLN A 188 0.79 1.67 21.23
CA GLN A 188 0.30 2.79 20.42
C GLN A 188 -0.03 2.38 18.98
N TRP A 189 0.73 1.45 18.39
CA TRP A 189 0.41 0.92 17.07
C TRP A 189 -0.85 0.07 17.13
N LYS A 190 -0.99 -0.79 18.15
CA LYS A 190 -2.21 -1.58 18.32
C LYS A 190 -3.45 -0.72 18.57
N ALA A 191 -3.31 0.37 19.32
CA ALA A 191 -4.39 1.34 19.53
C ALA A 191 -4.79 2.03 18.22
N GLN A 192 -3.82 2.44 17.40
CA GLN A 192 -4.09 3.07 16.10
C GLN A 192 -4.72 2.08 15.10
N GLN A 193 -4.26 0.82 15.05
CA GLN A 193 -4.91 -0.25 14.26
C GLN A 193 -6.39 -0.37 14.61
N LYS A 194 -6.71 -0.48 15.90
CA LYS A 194 -8.10 -0.57 16.37
C LYS A 194 -8.95 0.65 15.97
N MET A 195 -8.37 1.85 16.02
CA MET A 195 -9.05 3.07 15.57
C MET A 195 -9.29 3.05 14.06
N ASN A 196 -8.29 2.63 13.27
CA ASN A 196 -8.39 2.51 11.82
C ASN A 196 -9.48 1.50 11.43
N GLU A 197 -9.45 0.30 12.01
CA GLU A 197 -10.47 -0.75 11.82
C GLU A 197 -11.89 -0.22 12.13
N GLN A 198 -12.06 0.46 13.27
CA GLN A 198 -13.37 0.99 13.65
C GLN A 198 -13.86 2.09 12.69
N ARG A 199 -12.96 2.99 12.28
CA ARG A 199 -13.28 4.10 11.38
C ARG A 199 -13.61 3.60 9.97
N ASP A 200 -12.84 2.64 9.48
CA ASP A 200 -12.85 2.22 8.08
C ASP A 200 -13.68 0.94 7.84
N ALA A 201 -14.28 0.36 8.88
CA ALA A 201 -15.08 -0.87 8.80
C ALA A 201 -16.12 -0.88 7.67
N ALA A 202 -16.84 0.23 7.48
CA ALA A 202 -17.87 0.32 6.44
C ALA A 202 -17.30 0.38 5.02
N LEU A 203 -16.03 0.76 4.84
CA LEU A 203 -15.34 0.72 3.56
C LEU A 203 -14.74 -0.67 3.33
N LEU A 204 -14.20 -1.30 4.38
CA LEU A 204 -13.65 -2.65 4.32
C LEU A 204 -14.72 -3.70 4.00
N ASP A 205 -15.95 -3.51 4.45
CA ASP A 205 -17.10 -4.36 4.10
C ASP A 205 -17.43 -4.33 2.59
N LEU A 206 -16.87 -3.38 1.84
CA LEU A 206 -17.02 -3.26 0.38
C LEU A 206 -15.84 -3.87 -0.38
N GLU A 207 -14.79 -4.31 0.31
CA GLU A 207 -13.58 -4.90 -0.26
C GLU A 207 -13.80 -6.40 -0.50
N ASP A 208 -14.51 -6.72 -1.58
CA ASP A 208 -14.73 -8.07 -2.05
C ASP A 208 -14.75 -8.11 -3.59
N TYR A 209 -14.81 -9.31 -4.15
CA TYR A 209 -15.04 -9.53 -5.57
C TYR A 209 -16.34 -8.88 -6.02
N HIS A 210 -16.34 -8.36 -7.23
CA HIS A 210 -17.55 -7.77 -7.81
C HIS A 210 -18.56 -8.88 -8.16
N GLU A 211 -19.85 -8.71 -7.82
CA GLU A 211 -20.90 -9.72 -8.13
C GLU A 211 -20.96 -10.11 -9.62
N ALA A 212 -20.75 -9.15 -10.52
CA ALA A 212 -20.69 -9.41 -11.96
C ALA A 212 -19.49 -10.28 -12.39
N PHE A 213 -18.39 -10.30 -11.64
CA PHE A 213 -17.27 -11.21 -11.89
C PHE A 213 -17.74 -12.66 -11.70
N TRP A 214 -18.38 -12.96 -10.56
CA TRP A 214 -18.95 -14.28 -10.30
C TRP A 214 -19.99 -14.69 -11.33
N ALA A 215 -20.89 -13.79 -11.70
CA ALA A 215 -21.91 -14.08 -12.71
C ALA A 215 -21.30 -14.41 -14.09
N LYS A 216 -20.17 -13.80 -14.46
CA LYS A 216 -19.45 -14.16 -15.69
C LYS A 216 -18.78 -15.52 -15.59
N LEU A 217 -18.19 -15.86 -14.44
CA LEU A 217 -17.59 -17.18 -14.24
C LEU A 217 -18.62 -18.31 -14.30
N ASP A 218 -19.79 -18.11 -13.67
CA ASP A 218 -20.88 -19.08 -13.73
C ASP A 218 -21.33 -19.34 -15.18
N ALA A 219 -21.37 -18.30 -16.01
CA ALA A 219 -21.75 -18.39 -17.42
C ALA A 219 -20.70 -19.07 -18.33
N LEU A 220 -19.47 -19.30 -17.85
CA LEU A 220 -18.43 -20.02 -18.61
C LEU A 220 -18.51 -21.55 -18.44
N VAL A 221 -19.21 -22.01 -17.40
CA VAL A 221 -19.32 -23.43 -17.06
C VAL A 221 -20.53 -24.10 -17.73
N ASP A 222 -21.48 -23.30 -18.26
CA ASP A 222 -22.64 -23.73 -19.06
C ASP A 222 -22.33 -23.88 -20.57
#